data_AF-A0A956FYA6-F1
#
_entry.id   AF-A0A956FYA6-F1
#
_cell.length_a   1.000
_cell.length_b   1.000
_cell.length_c   1.000
_cell.angle_alpha   90.00
_cell.angle_beta   90.00
_cell.angle_gamma   90.00
#
_symmetry.space_group_name_H-M   'P 1'
#
loop_
_entity.id
_entity.type
_entity.pdbx_description
1 polymer ?
#
loop_
_entity_poly.entity_id
_entity_poly.type
_entity_poly.pdbx_seq_one_letter_code
_entity_poly.pdbx_strand_id
1 'polypeptide(L)'
;MTDKSDSIRDLFGKGLADLRTMRDELKVKLHLAGMDAKEAWKELEPRLEAAEKQASEITEATANATVEAAQKMISDLSSSFEDLRKKLVGGDKGENASS
;
A
#
# COMPACT_ATOMS: atom_id res chain seq x y z
N MET A 1 5.34 15.68 -27.21
CA MET A 1 6.38 15.97 -26.20
C MET A 1 5.74 15.61 -24.86
N THR A 2 5.68 14.30 -24.57
CA THR A 2 4.82 13.68 -23.52
C THR A 2 5.64 12.98 -22.42
N ASP A 3 6.96 13.09 -22.50
CA ASP A 3 7.95 12.31 -21.75
C ASP A 3 7.78 12.36 -20.22
N LYS A 4 7.40 13.53 -19.69
CA LYS A 4 7.26 13.75 -18.25
C LYS A 4 6.03 13.06 -17.67
N SER A 5 4.89 13.13 -18.34
CA SER A 5 3.63 12.55 -17.86
C SER A 5 3.65 11.02 -17.93
N ASP A 6 4.32 10.46 -18.94
CA ASP A 6 4.57 9.02 -19.02
C ASP A 6 5.51 8.54 -17.90
N SER A 7 6.63 9.24 -17.68
CA SER A 7 7.55 8.94 -16.57
C SER A 7 6.84 8.97 -15.20
N ILE A 8 5.92 9.91 -15.01
CA ILE A 8 5.13 10.02 -13.78
C ILE A 8 4.17 8.83 -13.65
N ARG A 9 3.46 8.46 -14.72
CA ARG A 9 2.59 7.28 -14.73
C ARG A 9 3.37 6.00 -14.47
N ASP A 10 4.56 5.85 -15.02
CA ASP A 10 5.43 4.69 -14.79
C ASP A 10 5.87 4.57 -13.32
N LEU A 11 6.28 5.68 -12.70
CA LEU A 11 6.63 5.72 -11.28
C LEU A 11 5.45 5.31 -10.39
N PHE A 12 4.26 5.85 -10.66
CA PHE A 12 3.04 5.48 -9.95
C PHE A 12 2.63 4.04 -10.19
N GLY A 13 2.72 3.58 -11.43
CA GLY A 13 2.39 2.22 -11.83
C GLY A 13 3.25 1.18 -11.11
N LYS A 14 4.56 1.43 -10.99
CA LYS A 14 5.47 0.55 -10.25
C LYS A 14 5.16 0.51 -8.75
N GLY A 15 5.03 1.67 -8.11
CA GLY A 15 4.73 1.72 -6.67
C GLY A 15 3.39 1.06 -6.32
N LEU A 16 2.36 1.24 -7.16
CA LEU A 16 1.08 0.56 -6.97
C LEU A 16 1.15 -0.94 -7.26
N ALA A 17 1.97 -1.39 -8.22
CA ALA A 17 2.17 -2.81 -8.47
C ALA A 17 2.82 -3.52 -7.27
N ASP A 18 3.79 -2.87 -6.63
CA ASP A 18 4.42 -3.39 -5.41
C ASP A 18 3.41 -3.47 -4.25
N LEU A 19 2.61 -2.42 -4.07
CA LEU A 19 1.54 -2.38 -3.07
C LEU A 19 0.47 -3.47 -3.31
N ARG A 20 0.09 -3.73 -4.56
CA ARG A 20 -0.82 -4.82 -4.94
C ARG A 20 -0.27 -6.18 -4.58
N THR A 21 1.02 -6.41 -4.87
CA THR A 21 1.70 -7.65 -4.52
C THR A 21 1.68 -7.85 -3.01
N MET A 22 2.01 -6.81 -2.23
CA MET A 22 1.97 -6.87 -0.77
C MET A 22 0.55 -7.08 -0.24
N ARG A 23 -0.46 -6.41 -0.81
CA ARG A 23 -1.88 -6.63 -0.51
C ARG A 23 -2.26 -8.10 -0.67
N ASP A 24 -1.89 -8.70 -1.79
CA ASP A 24 -2.24 -10.09 -2.09
C ASP A 24 -1.55 -11.07 -1.12
N GLU A 25 -0.28 -10.82 -0.77
CA GLU A 25 0.40 -11.58 0.30
C GLU A 25 -0.30 -11.44 1.66
N LEU A 26 -0.71 -10.23 2.03
CA LEU A 26 -1.34 -9.96 3.32
C LEU A 26 -2.75 -10.54 3.39
N LYS A 27 -3.54 -10.51 2.31
CA LYS A 27 -4.88 -11.15 2.26
C LYS A 27 -4.82 -12.62 2.65
N VAL A 28 -3.82 -13.34 2.14
CA VAL A 28 -3.61 -14.76 2.47
C VAL A 28 -3.36 -14.95 3.97
N LYS A 29 -2.52 -14.10 4.57
CA LYS A 29 -2.18 -14.17 6.00
C LYS A 29 -3.31 -13.68 6.90
N LEU A 30 -4.11 -12.72 6.44
CA LEU A 30 -5.19 -12.11 7.19
C LEU A 30 -6.29 -13.10 7.56
N HIS A 31 -6.50 -14.13 6.75
CA HIS A 31 -7.46 -15.18 7.04
C HIS A 31 -7.18 -15.86 8.39
N LEU A 32 -5.90 -16.00 8.74
CA LEU A 32 -5.41 -16.62 9.97
C LEU A 32 -5.20 -15.61 11.11
N ALA A 33 -5.44 -14.32 10.87
CA ALA A 33 -5.11 -13.24 11.80
C ALA A 33 -6.25 -12.91 12.79
N GLY A 34 -5.87 -12.30 13.91
CA GLY A 34 -6.77 -11.76 14.93
C GLY A 34 -7.54 -10.51 14.48
N MET A 35 -8.44 -10.02 15.35
CA MET A 35 -9.32 -8.87 15.06
C MET A 35 -8.54 -7.58 14.76
N ASP A 36 -7.51 -7.24 15.53
CA ASP A 36 -6.71 -6.02 15.32
C ASP A 36 -6.12 -5.91 13.91
N ALA A 37 -5.59 -7.02 13.39
CA ALA A 37 -5.03 -7.04 12.04
C ALA A 37 -6.12 -6.88 10.97
N LYS A 38 -7.31 -7.48 11.20
CA LYS A 38 -8.47 -7.34 10.33
C LYS A 38 -9.03 -5.93 10.35
N GLU A 39 -8.97 -5.22 11.48
CA GLU A 39 -9.38 -3.81 11.57
C GLU A 39 -8.40 -2.90 10.85
N ALA A 40 -7.10 -3.05 11.08
CA ALA A 40 -6.07 -2.32 10.35
C ALA A 40 -6.18 -2.55 8.82
N TRP A 41 -6.48 -3.78 8.41
CA TRP A 41 -6.73 -4.10 7.01
C TRP A 41 -7.90 -3.32 6.41
N LYS A 42 -9.04 -3.24 7.11
CA LYS A 42 -10.25 -2.54 6.65
C LYS A 42 -10.01 -1.05 6.38
N GLU A 43 -9.04 -0.45 7.06
CA GLU A 43 -8.66 0.94 6.80
C GLU A 43 -7.66 1.09 5.64
N LEU A 44 -6.78 0.10 5.44
CA LEU A 44 -5.70 0.18 4.45
C LEU A 44 -6.11 -0.23 3.04
N GLU A 45 -6.92 -1.29 2.90
CA GLU A 45 -7.39 -1.77 1.60
C GLU A 45 -8.09 -0.68 0.76
N PRO A 46 -9.11 0.05 1.27
CA PRO A 46 -9.80 1.06 0.48
C PRO A 46 -8.90 2.24 0.11
N ARG A 47 -7.86 2.53 0.91
CA ARG A 47 -6.89 3.59 0.59
C ARG A 47 -6.00 3.21 -0.58
N LEU A 48 -5.63 1.94 -0.70
CA LEU A 48 -4.93 1.43 -1.88
C LEU A 48 -5.84 1.50 -3.12
N GLU A 49 -7.10 1.09 -3.02
CA GLU A 49 -8.05 1.20 -4.14
C GLU A 49 -8.25 2.65 -4.61
N ALA A 50 -8.32 3.59 -3.68
CA ALA A 50 -8.40 5.02 -3.99
C ALA A 50 -7.13 5.51 -4.71
N ALA A 51 -5.95 5.09 -4.28
CA ALA A 51 -4.68 5.43 -4.93
C ALA A 51 -4.59 4.88 -6.36
N GLU A 52 -5.06 3.64 -6.57
CA GLU A 52 -5.13 3.04 -7.90
C GLU A 52 -6.07 3.78 -8.85
N LYS A 53 -7.23 4.21 -8.34
CA LYS A 53 -8.17 5.03 -9.11
C LYS A 53 -7.56 6.38 -9.48
N GLN A 54 -6.95 7.06 -8.51
CA GLN A 54 -6.29 8.35 -8.75
C GLN A 54 -5.16 8.24 -9.77
N ALA A 55 -4.34 7.19 -9.70
CA ALA A 55 -3.27 6.97 -10.67
C ALA A 55 -3.80 6.74 -12.10
N SER A 56 -4.94 6.06 -12.24
CA SER A 56 -5.61 5.84 -13.52
C SER A 56 -6.20 7.13 -14.11
N GLU A 57 -6.48 8.13 -13.27
CA GLU A 57 -7.01 9.45 -13.65
C GLU A 57 -5.90 10.49 -13.91
N ILE A 58 -4.61 10.12 -13.83
CA ILE A 58 -3.49 11.04 -14.11
C ILE A 58 -3.43 11.39 -15.60
N THR A 59 -3.66 12.68 -15.88
CA THR A 59 -3.53 13.31 -17.19
C THR A 59 -2.35 14.26 -17.21
N GLU A 60 -1.93 14.74 -18.40
CA GLU A 60 -0.86 15.74 -18.51
C GLU A 60 -1.17 17.02 -17.73
N ALA A 61 -2.45 17.41 -17.65
CA ALA A 61 -2.90 18.61 -16.93
C ALA A 61 -2.82 18.46 -15.41
N THR A 62 -2.98 17.24 -14.87
CA THR A 62 -2.94 16.99 -13.43
C THR A 62 -1.56 16.58 -12.93
N ALA A 63 -0.68 16.10 -13.81
CA ALA A 63 0.64 15.57 -13.48
C ALA A 63 1.47 16.51 -12.58
N ASN A 64 1.61 17.79 -12.90
CA ASN A 64 2.46 18.69 -12.11
C ASN A 64 1.92 19.00 -10.70
N ALA A 65 0.60 19.02 -10.51
CA ALA A 65 -0.01 19.34 -9.21
C ALA A 65 -0.17 18.11 -8.30
N THR A 66 0.01 16.89 -8.85
CA THR A 66 -0.34 15.64 -8.16
C THR A 66 0.87 14.75 -7.85
N VAL A 67 2.04 14.99 -8.43
CA VAL A 67 3.21 14.11 -8.23
C VAL A 67 3.64 14.00 -6.77
N GLU A 68 3.85 15.10 -6.07
CA GLU A 68 4.32 15.04 -4.68
C GLU A 68 3.26 14.43 -3.76
N ALA A 69 1.99 14.80 -3.95
CA ALA A 69 0.88 14.27 -3.16
C ALA A 69 0.71 12.75 -3.35
N ALA A 70 0.79 12.27 -4.59
CA ALA A 70 0.65 10.86 -4.89
C ALA A 70 1.92 10.07 -4.50
N GLN A 71 3.13 10.64 -4.62
CA GLN A 71 4.36 10.01 -4.11
C GLN A 71 4.29 9.83 -2.60
N LYS A 72 3.85 10.86 -1.88
CA LYS A 72 3.62 10.78 -0.44
C LYS A 72 2.57 9.72 -0.11
N MET A 73 1.46 9.68 -0.86
CA MET A 73 0.41 8.68 -0.64
C MET A 73 0.93 7.24 -0.81
N ILE A 74 1.70 6.96 -1.86
CA ILE A 74 2.32 5.65 -2.05
C ILE A 74 3.29 5.32 -0.91
N SER A 75 4.15 6.27 -0.53
CA SER A 75 5.10 6.07 0.58
C SER A 75 4.37 5.76 1.90
N ASP A 76 3.31 6.50 2.22
CA ASP A 76 2.51 6.30 3.43
C ASP A 76 1.80 4.95 3.42
N LEU A 77 1.27 4.54 2.26
CA LEU A 77 0.67 3.22 2.07
C LEU A 77 1.71 2.11 2.26
N SER A 78 2.88 2.22 1.61
CA SER A 78 3.92 1.21 1.71
C SER A 78 4.35 0.98 3.15
N SER A 79 4.61 2.06 3.91
CA SER A 79 4.96 1.95 5.33
C SER A 79 3.85 1.28 6.14
N SER A 80 2.58 1.64 5.88
CA SER A 80 1.45 1.07 6.62
C SER A 80 1.24 -0.42 6.32
N PHE A 81 1.41 -0.82 5.06
CA PHE A 81 1.34 -2.21 4.63
C PHE A 81 2.52 -3.02 5.20
N GLU A 82 3.73 -2.46 5.26
CA GLU A 82 4.88 -3.08 5.91
C GLU A 82 4.67 -3.27 7.42
N ASP A 83 4.09 -2.29 8.11
CA ASP A 83 3.79 -2.41 9.53
C ASP A 83 2.73 -3.48 9.81
N LEU A 84 1.69 -3.56 8.96
CA LEU A 84 0.72 -4.65 9.04
C LEU A 84 1.39 -6.00 8.77
N ARG A 85 2.29 -6.08 7.78
CA ARG A 85 3.08 -7.29 7.49
C ARG A 85 3.91 -7.72 8.69
N LYS A 86 4.60 -6.79 9.35
CA LYS A 86 5.39 -7.05 10.56
C LYS A 86 4.51 -7.55 11.70
N LYS A 87 3.33 -6.98 11.91
CA LYS A 87 2.37 -7.48 12.91
C LYS A 87 1.90 -8.90 12.61
N LEU A 88 1.64 -9.21 11.33
CA LEU A 88 1.19 -10.53 10.90
C LEU A 88 2.29 -11.62 10.94
N VAL A 89 3.55 -11.25 10.74
CA VAL A 89 4.69 -12.20 10.76
C VAL A 89 5.39 -12.24 12.12
N GLY A 90 5.37 -11.15 12.87
CA GLY A 90 6.04 -10.98 14.15
C GLY A 90 5.26 -11.50 15.37
N GLY A 91 3.98 -11.84 15.21
CA GLY A 91 3.18 -12.53 16.25
C GLY A 91 3.66 -13.94 16.60
N ASP A 92 4.68 -14.46 15.90
CA ASP A 92 5.32 -15.77 16.13
C ASP A 92 6.60 -15.71 16.99
N LYS A 93 6.99 -14.54 17.53
CA LYS A 93 8.01 -14.52 18.61
C LYS A 93 7.32 -14.72 19.95
N GLY A 94 7.32 -15.97 20.39
CA GLY A 94 6.69 -16.44 21.62
C GLY A 94 7.08 -15.64 22.86
N GLU A 95 6.07 -15.04 23.48
CA GLU A 95 6.00 -14.89 24.93
C GLU A 95 5.35 -16.17 25.49
N ASN A 96 6.08 -17.28 25.40
CA ASN A 96 5.97 -18.36 26.38
C ASN A 96 7.24 -18.32 27.22
N ALA A 97 7.31 -17.32 28.09
CA ALA A 97 8.03 -17.43 29.34
C ALA A 97 6.97 -17.81 30.39
N SER A 98 6.60 -19.10 30.40
CA SER A 98 6.13 -19.72 31.64
C SER A 98 7.33 -19.88 32.56
N SER A 99 7.34 -19.16 33.68
CA SER A 99 7.74 -19.59 35.03
C SER A 99 7.89 -18.39 35.96
#